data_AF-A0A183EPH0-F1
#
_entry.id   AF-A0A183EPH0-F1
#
_cell.length_a   1.000
_cell.length_b   1.000
_cell.length_c   1.000
_cell.angle_alpha   90.00
_cell.angle_beta   90.00
_cell.angle_gamma   90.00
#
_symmetry.space_group_name_H-M   'P 1'
#
loop_
_entity.id
_entity.type
_entity.pdbx_description
1 polymer ?
#
loop_
_entity_poly.entity_id
_entity_poly.type
_entity_poly.pdbx_seq_one_letter_code
_entity_poly.pdbx_strand_id
1 'polypeptide(L)'
;MESKYANIVAMLFSKFVRLRPGCDGAKLISEDEFKQRLLDLSDKFNTLRDKIPCNRLNEWRIHTSFTNPLRSFIREQSRNARHVEYSTQAFFKFYEILTRFSNLCFPVEDSESCFKTLHLCESPGAFICALNTFLALKKPNLMWLWNANRYVFTS
;
A
#
# COMPACT_ATOMS: atom_id res chain seq x y z
N MET A 1 -11.70 18.65 -17.33
CA MET A 1 -10.49 17.88 -16.98
C MET A 1 -10.78 16.70 -16.05
N GLU A 2 -11.93 16.69 -15.34
CA GLU A 2 -12.33 15.63 -14.39
C GLU A 2 -12.65 14.25 -15.02
N SER A 3 -13.15 14.22 -16.26
CA SER A 3 -13.63 12.98 -16.91
C SER A 3 -12.55 11.90 -17.12
N LYS A 4 -11.31 12.29 -17.47
CA LYS A 4 -10.23 11.32 -17.74
C LYS A 4 -9.70 10.69 -16.44
N TYR A 5 -9.63 11.47 -15.36
CA TYR A 5 -9.15 11.00 -14.07
C TYR A 5 -10.15 10.06 -13.41
N ALA A 6 -11.45 10.38 -13.47
CA ALA A 6 -12.51 9.50 -13.00
C ALA A 6 -12.50 8.14 -13.70
N ASN A 7 -12.27 8.12 -15.02
CA ASN A 7 -12.15 6.88 -15.79
C ASN A 7 -10.92 6.05 -15.41
N ILE A 8 -9.76 6.68 -15.19
CA ILE A 8 -8.55 5.98 -14.73
C ILE A 8 -8.77 5.38 -13.34
N VAL A 9 -9.37 6.13 -12.42
CA VAL A 9 -9.70 5.63 -11.07
C VAL A 9 -10.68 4.46 -11.16
N ALA A 10 -11.76 4.58 -11.95
CA ALA A 10 -12.71 3.50 -12.15
C ALA A 10 -12.06 2.23 -12.74
N MET A 11 -11.13 2.38 -13.69
CA MET A 11 -10.37 1.26 -14.26
C MET A 11 -9.36 0.64 -13.29
N LEU A 12 -8.74 1.44 -12.42
CA LEU A 12 -7.78 0.93 -11.43
C LEU A 12 -8.46 0.08 -10.34
N PHE A 13 -9.69 0.44 -9.98
CA PHE A 13 -10.48 -0.24 -8.95
C PHE A 13 -11.48 -1.26 -9.52
N SER A 14 -11.62 -1.39 -10.83
CA SER A 14 -12.42 -2.45 -11.48
C SER A 14 -11.71 -3.82 -11.52
N LYS A 15 -10.63 -4.00 -10.75
CA LYS A 15 -9.91 -5.28 -10.68
C LYS A 15 -10.84 -6.38 -10.19
N PHE A 16 -11.24 -7.24 -11.13
CA PHE A 16 -11.85 -8.52 -10.83
C PHE A 16 -10.88 -9.35 -9.98
N VAL A 17 -11.30 -9.67 -8.76
CA VAL A 17 -10.59 -10.62 -7.91
C VAL A 17 -10.86 -12.01 -8.46
N ARG A 18 -9.96 -12.54 -9.30
CA ARG A 18 -9.93 -13.97 -9.59
C ARG A 18 -9.29 -14.67 -8.41
N LEU A 19 -10.12 -15.16 -7.50
CA LEU A 19 -9.68 -16.15 -6.52
C LEU A 19 -9.19 -17.36 -7.31
N ARG A 20 -7.98 -17.86 -7.03
CA ARG A 20 -7.56 -19.16 -7.58
C ARG A 20 -8.61 -20.18 -7.16
N PRO A 21 -9.06 -21.07 -8.05
CA PRO A 21 -9.85 -22.21 -7.61
C PRO A 21 -9.04 -22.96 -6.56
N GLY A 22 -9.56 -23.03 -5.34
CA GLY A 22 -8.90 -23.69 -4.24
C GLY A 22 -8.76 -25.17 -4.55
N CYS A 23 -7.55 -25.70 -4.36
CA CYS A 23 -7.34 -27.14 -4.32
C CYS A 23 -8.12 -27.69 -3.11
N ASP A 24 -8.98 -28.65 -3.39
CA ASP A 24 -9.57 -29.62 -2.47
C ASP A 24 -10.62 -29.12 -1.44
N GLY A 25 -11.87 -29.52 -1.68
CA GLY A 25 -12.89 -29.70 -0.63
C GLY A 25 -13.59 -28.45 -0.09
N ALA A 26 -13.32 -27.25 -0.60
CA ALA A 26 -14.03 -26.05 -0.16
C ALA A 26 -15.52 -26.15 -0.51
N LYS A 27 -16.37 -26.23 0.51
CA LYS A 27 -17.83 -26.14 0.39
C LYS A 27 -18.16 -24.89 -0.40
N LEU A 28 -18.80 -25.04 -1.56
CA LEU A 28 -19.23 -23.91 -2.39
C LEU A 28 -20.27 -23.12 -1.59
N ILE A 29 -19.84 -21.99 -1.02
CA ILE A 29 -20.70 -21.02 -0.34
C ILE A 29 -21.48 -20.31 -1.45
N SER A 30 -22.80 -20.18 -1.28
CA SER A 30 -23.61 -19.42 -2.25
C SER A 30 -23.19 -17.96 -2.28
N GLU A 31 -23.40 -17.28 -3.41
CA GLU A 31 -23.05 -15.85 -3.52
C GLU A 31 -23.75 -15.01 -2.44
N ASP A 32 -25.00 -15.34 -2.12
CA ASP A 32 -25.79 -14.67 -1.09
C ASP A 32 -25.24 -14.94 0.32
N GLU A 33 -24.84 -16.19 0.62
CA GLU A 33 -24.22 -16.51 1.90
C GLU A 33 -22.86 -15.80 2.06
N PHE A 34 -22.08 -15.68 0.97
CA PHE A 34 -20.83 -14.94 0.98
C PHE A 34 -21.05 -13.44 1.21
N LYS A 35 -22.01 -12.84 0.51
CA LYS A 35 -22.40 -11.43 0.71
C LYS A 35 -22.85 -11.17 2.14
N GLN A 36 -23.69 -12.05 2.69
CA GLN A 36 -24.17 -11.90 4.06
C GLN A 36 -23.02 -11.96 5.07
N ARG A 37 -22.07 -12.90 4.91
CA ARG A 37 -20.87 -12.97 5.77
C ARG A 37 -20.02 -11.70 5.68
N LEU A 38 -19.90 -11.11 4.50
CA LEU A 38 -19.16 -9.86 4.31
C LEU A 38 -19.85 -8.68 5.00
N LEU A 39 -21.18 -8.60 4.93
CA LEU A 39 -21.97 -7.60 5.66
C LEU A 39 -21.82 -7.77 7.17
N ASP A 40 -21.98 -8.99 7.69
CA ASP A 40 -21.82 -9.27 9.11
C ASP A 40 -20.42 -8.90 9.62
N LEU A 41 -19.38 -9.14 8.80
CA LEU A 41 -18.01 -8.77 9.13
C LEU A 41 -17.82 -7.25 9.10
N SER A 42 -18.41 -6.57 8.13
CA SER A 42 -18.42 -5.10 8.03
C SER A 42 -19.05 -4.48 9.28
N ASP A 43 -20.20 -5.02 9.73
CA ASP A 43 -20.91 -4.53 10.92
C ASP A 43 -20.11 -4.75 12.20
N LYS A 44 -19.50 -5.93 12.37
CA LYS A 44 -18.60 -6.21 13.48
C LYS A 44 -17.40 -5.25 13.47
N PHE A 45 -16.82 -4.98 12.30
CA PHE A 45 -15.70 -4.05 12.15
C PHE A 45 -16.12 -2.62 12.52
N ASN A 46 -17.25 -2.13 12.03
CA ASN A 46 -17.76 -0.80 12.36
C ASN A 46 -18.06 -0.67 13.86
N THR A 47 -18.68 -1.69 14.45
CA THR A 47 -18.94 -1.73 15.91
C THR A 47 -17.65 -1.63 16.73
N LEU A 48 -16.56 -2.26 16.27
CA LEU A 48 -15.24 -2.15 16.92
C LEU A 48 -14.58 -0.79 16.68
N ARG A 49 -14.69 -0.26 15.46
CA ARG A 49 -14.16 1.07 15.09
C ARG A 49 -14.80 2.16 15.96
N ASP A 50 -16.10 2.06 16.23
CA ASP A 50 -16.83 3.05 17.02
C ASP A 50 -16.44 3.02 18.51
N LYS A 51 -15.71 1.98 18.97
CA LYS A 51 -15.07 1.94 20.29
C LYS A 51 -13.76 2.71 20.37
N ILE A 52 -13.22 3.18 19.24
CA ILE A 52 -11.99 3.99 19.22
C ILE A 52 -12.32 5.38 19.83
N PRO A 53 -11.62 5.80 20.90
CA PRO A 53 -11.97 7.03 21.60
C PRO A 53 -11.69 8.27 20.76
N CYS A 54 -12.74 8.96 20.30
CA CYS A 54 -12.64 10.19 19.52
C CYS A 54 -12.05 11.38 20.31
N ASN A 55 -12.22 11.38 21.63
CA ASN A 55 -11.74 12.42 22.54
C ASN A 55 -10.31 12.17 23.06
N ARG A 56 -9.72 10.99 22.82
CA ARG A 56 -8.38 10.60 23.32
C ARG A 56 -7.50 10.02 22.22
N LEU A 57 -7.60 10.57 21.00
CA LEU A 57 -6.87 10.09 19.82
C LEU A 57 -5.34 10.08 20.00
N ASN A 58 -4.77 11.01 20.76
CA ASN A 58 -3.34 11.04 21.00
C ASN A 58 -2.86 9.86 21.87
N GLU A 59 -3.58 9.56 22.95
CA GLU A 59 -3.31 8.41 23.81
C GLU A 59 -3.47 7.10 23.02
N TRP A 60 -4.52 7.02 22.19
CA TRP A 60 -4.74 5.89 21.29
C TRP A 60 -3.57 5.70 20.31
N ARG A 61 -3.05 6.79 19.73
CA ARG A 61 -1.88 6.75 18.84
C ARG A 61 -0.62 6.27 19.56
N ILE A 62 -0.38 6.72 20.79
CA ILE A 62 0.75 6.27 21.61
C ILE A 62 0.61 4.78 21.92
N HIS A 63 -0.58 4.36 22.37
CA HIS A 63 -0.87 2.98 22.71
C HIS A 63 -0.66 2.06 21.49
N THR A 64 -1.30 2.36 20.36
CA THR A 64 -1.18 1.56 19.13
C THR A 64 0.23 1.56 18.53
N SER A 65 0.97 2.68 18.66
CA SER A 65 2.38 2.72 18.30
C SER A 65 3.21 1.80 19.19
N PHE A 66 2.96 1.78 20.49
CA PHE A 66 3.66 0.95 21.47
C PHE A 66 3.36 -0.55 21.28
N THR A 67 2.10 -0.91 21.03
CA THR A 67 1.66 -2.30 20.87
C THR A 67 1.87 -2.87 19.47
N ASN A 68 2.32 -2.05 18.50
CA ASN A 68 2.63 -2.53 17.15
C ASN A 68 3.76 -3.57 17.19
N PRO A 69 3.52 -4.83 16.76
CA PRO A 69 4.54 -5.88 16.77
C PRO A 69 5.80 -5.55 15.97
N LEU A 70 5.69 -4.71 14.94
CA LEU A 70 6.79 -4.33 14.06
C LEU A 70 7.57 -3.10 14.55
N ARG A 71 7.20 -2.55 15.71
CA ARG A 71 7.80 -1.31 16.23
C ARG A 71 9.31 -1.41 16.43
N SER A 72 9.79 -2.50 17.04
CA SER A 72 11.21 -2.74 17.29
C SER A 72 11.99 -2.84 15.97
N PHE A 73 11.49 -3.66 15.05
CA PHE A 73 12.05 -3.82 13.71
C PHE A 73 12.19 -2.48 12.99
N ILE A 74 11.12 -1.69 12.89
CA ILE A 74 11.17 -0.38 12.22
C ILE A 74 12.23 0.50 12.87
N ARG A 75 12.24 0.58 14.21
CA ARG A 75 13.19 1.42 14.95
C ARG A 75 14.65 0.99 14.71
N GLU A 76 14.91 -0.31 14.70
CA GLU A 76 16.26 -0.86 14.46
C GLU A 76 16.71 -0.65 13.02
N GLN A 77 15.84 -0.94 12.05
CA GLN A 77 16.17 -0.75 10.64
C GLN A 77 16.35 0.72 10.29
N SER A 78 15.53 1.64 10.81
CA SER A 78 15.74 3.08 10.64
C SER A 78 17.08 3.55 11.21
N ARG A 79 17.55 2.95 12.32
CA ARG A 79 18.86 3.29 12.93
C ARG A 79 20.04 2.77 12.12
N ASN A 80 19.87 1.66 11.40
CA ASN A 80 20.92 1.05 10.58
C ASN A 80 20.93 1.64 9.16
N ALA A 81 19.76 2.02 8.64
CA ALA A 81 19.58 2.62 7.32
C ALA A 81 19.75 4.16 7.34
N ARG A 82 20.71 4.69 8.11
CA ARG A 82 20.89 6.16 8.27
C ARG A 82 21.14 6.90 6.95
N HIS A 83 21.61 6.18 5.93
CA HIS A 83 21.86 6.70 4.59
C HIS A 83 20.61 6.71 3.70
N VAL A 84 19.52 6.07 4.12
CA VAL A 84 18.26 6.03 3.39
C VAL A 84 17.36 7.13 3.92
N GLU A 85 17.17 8.15 3.09
CA GLU A 85 16.19 9.21 3.36
C GLU A 85 14.80 8.59 3.59
N TYR A 86 13.99 9.18 4.47
CA TYR A 86 12.62 8.72 4.71
C TYR A 86 12.45 7.26 5.15
N SER A 87 13.40 6.70 5.92
CA SER A 87 13.34 5.37 6.57
C SER A 87 12.23 5.27 7.64
N THR A 88 11.00 5.47 7.21
CA THR A 88 9.76 5.50 7.99
C THR A 88 9.02 4.16 7.89
N GLN A 89 7.97 3.97 8.68
CA GLN A 89 7.09 2.80 8.52
C GLN A 89 6.51 2.70 7.09
N ALA A 90 6.21 3.83 6.45
CA ALA A 90 5.71 3.87 5.07
C ALA A 90 6.74 3.32 4.07
N PHE A 91 8.02 3.67 4.24
CA PHE A 91 9.11 3.13 3.43
C PHE A 91 9.17 1.61 3.53
N PHE A 92 9.25 1.07 4.75
CA PHE A 92 9.40 -0.38 4.94
C PHE A 92 8.18 -1.17 4.45
N LYS A 93 6.96 -0.63 4.65
CA LYS A 93 5.74 -1.23 4.09
C LYS A 93 5.82 -1.33 2.57
N PHE A 94 6.21 -0.25 1.89
CA PHE A 94 6.26 -0.26 0.43
C PHE A 94 7.42 -1.10 -0.10
N TYR A 95 8.59 -1.03 0.53
CA TYR A 95 9.74 -1.86 0.16
C TYR A 95 9.45 -3.36 0.28
N GLU A 96 8.72 -3.79 1.32
CA GLU A 96 8.27 -5.17 1.48
C GLU A 96 7.32 -5.59 0.34
N ILE A 97 6.36 -4.73 -0.02
CA ILE A 97 5.44 -4.97 -1.15
C ILE A 97 6.23 -5.13 -2.46
N LEU A 98 7.17 -4.23 -2.74
CA LEU A 98 8.00 -4.29 -3.95
C LEU A 98 8.84 -5.57 -4.00
N THR A 99 9.38 -5.99 -2.87
CA THR A 99 10.17 -7.23 -2.78
C THR A 99 9.30 -8.46 -2.96
N ARG A 100 8.13 -8.50 -2.33
CA ARG A 100 7.22 -9.65 -2.37
C ARG A 100 6.51 -9.81 -3.71
N PHE A 101 6.25 -8.71 -4.39
CA PHE A 101 5.48 -8.63 -5.64
C PHE A 101 6.27 -7.91 -6.74
N SER A 102 7.55 -8.24 -6.88
CA SER A 102 8.46 -7.60 -7.85
C SER A 102 7.99 -7.72 -9.30
N ASN A 103 7.20 -8.75 -9.61
CA ASN A 103 6.57 -8.96 -10.91
C ASN A 103 5.53 -7.88 -11.27
N LEU A 104 5.03 -7.10 -10.30
CA LEU A 104 4.17 -5.94 -10.56
C LEU A 104 4.96 -4.77 -11.17
N CYS A 105 6.25 -4.66 -10.86
CA CYS A 105 7.12 -3.62 -11.41
C CYS A 105 7.76 -4.05 -12.73
N PHE A 106 8.02 -5.35 -12.88
CA PHE A 106 8.69 -5.92 -14.04
C PHE A 106 7.86 -7.08 -14.61
N PRO A 107 6.79 -6.80 -15.36
CA PRO A 107 6.11 -7.84 -16.11
C PRO A 107 7.09 -8.49 -17.10
N VAL A 108 6.93 -9.80 -17.31
CA VAL A 108 7.91 -10.69 -17.97
C VAL A 108 8.19 -10.30 -19.43
N GLU A 109 7.36 -9.44 -20.03
CA GLU A 109 7.38 -9.15 -21.47
C GLU A 109 7.87 -7.73 -21.84
N ASP A 110 8.15 -6.84 -20.88
CA ASP A 110 8.50 -5.46 -21.23
C ASP A 110 10.00 -5.28 -21.47
N SER A 111 10.32 -5.11 -22.77
CA SER A 111 11.58 -4.62 -23.32
C SER A 111 11.77 -3.10 -23.18
N GLU A 112 10.90 -2.40 -22.44
CA GLU A 112 11.01 -0.95 -22.30
C GLU A 112 12.20 -0.56 -21.40
N SER A 113 13.04 0.32 -21.92
CA SER A 113 14.18 0.92 -21.20
C SER A 113 13.76 1.92 -20.11
N CYS A 114 12.46 2.26 -20.04
CA CYS A 114 11.92 3.31 -19.17
C CYS A 114 10.77 2.79 -18.30
N PHE A 115 10.90 2.95 -16.98
CA PHE A 115 9.83 2.67 -16.02
C PHE A 115 9.18 3.97 -15.57
N LYS A 116 7.84 4.03 -15.62
CA LYS A 116 7.06 5.24 -15.32
C LYS A 116 6.11 5.01 -14.15
N THR A 117 6.16 5.86 -13.13
CA THR A 117 5.24 5.77 -11.98
C THR A 117 4.56 7.10 -11.65
N LEU A 118 3.35 7.00 -11.10
CA LEU A 118 2.59 8.14 -10.57
C LEU A 118 2.29 7.89 -9.09
N HIS A 119 2.69 8.83 -8.23
CA HIS A 119 2.49 8.75 -6.78
C HIS A 119 1.44 9.79 -6.36
N LEU A 120 0.28 9.32 -5.89
CA LEU A 120 -0.89 10.17 -5.64
C LEU A 120 -0.99 10.73 -4.20
N CYS A 121 -0.24 10.16 -3.25
CA CYS A 121 -0.37 10.50 -1.83
C CYS A 121 0.66 11.57 -1.42
N GLU A 122 0.27 12.50 -0.55
CA GLU A 122 1.12 13.57 -0.02
C GLU A 122 2.42 13.06 0.65
N SER A 123 3.40 13.97 0.67
CA SER A 123 4.70 13.89 1.37
C SER A 123 4.60 13.22 2.75
N PRO A 124 5.54 12.32 3.13
CA PRO A 124 6.96 12.52 2.93
C PRO A 124 7.62 11.35 2.20
N GLY A 125 7.76 11.46 0.88
CA GLY A 125 8.78 10.81 0.02
C GLY A 125 9.05 9.31 0.14
N ALA A 126 8.44 8.60 1.08
CA ALA A 126 8.91 7.32 1.59
C ALA A 126 8.65 6.21 0.58
N PHE A 127 7.54 6.31 -0.15
CA PHE A 127 7.23 5.37 -1.22
C PHE A 127 8.12 5.59 -2.45
N ILE A 128 8.37 6.86 -2.80
CA ILE A 128 9.30 7.21 -3.89
C ILE A 128 10.72 6.74 -3.52
N CYS A 129 11.17 7.02 -2.30
CA CYS A 129 12.48 6.59 -1.81
C CYS A 129 12.60 5.07 -1.77
N ALA A 130 11.60 4.35 -1.23
CA ALA A 130 11.59 2.89 -1.21
C ALA A 130 11.67 2.30 -2.62
N LEU A 131 10.94 2.86 -3.58
CA LEU A 131 11.01 2.44 -4.98
C LEU A 131 12.37 2.75 -5.60
N ASN A 132 12.92 3.95 -5.37
CA ASN A 132 14.26 4.31 -5.82
C ASN A 132 15.29 3.30 -5.34
N THR A 133 15.30 3.02 -4.02
CA THR A 133 16.22 2.05 -3.41
C THR A 133 16.02 0.66 -4.00
N PHE A 134 14.78 0.23 -4.20
CA PHE A 134 14.47 -1.06 -4.80
C PHE A 134 14.98 -1.16 -6.25
N LEU A 135 14.71 -0.15 -7.08
CA LEU A 135 15.15 -0.12 -8.49
C LEU A 135 16.66 -0.05 -8.60
N ALA A 136 17.34 0.79 -7.81
CA ALA A 136 18.80 0.89 -7.81
C ALA A 136 19.46 -0.45 -7.48
N LEU A 137 18.86 -1.26 -6.60
CA LEU A 137 19.37 -2.57 -6.22
C LEU A 137 19.01 -3.69 -7.23
N LYS A 138 17.84 -3.63 -7.86
CA LYS A 138 17.34 -4.72 -8.72
C LYS A 138 17.57 -4.49 -10.22
N LYS A 139 17.61 -3.23 -10.66
CA LYS A 139 17.69 -2.78 -12.06
C LYS A 139 18.43 -1.44 -12.15
N PRO A 140 19.74 -1.38 -11.85
CA PRO A 140 20.49 -0.13 -11.77
C PRO A 140 20.54 0.68 -13.09
N ASN A 141 20.36 0.02 -14.23
CA ASN A 141 20.39 0.66 -15.56
C ASN A 141 19.00 1.07 -16.08
N LEU A 142 17.94 0.88 -15.29
CA LEU A 142 16.59 1.22 -15.69
C LEU A 142 16.36 2.72 -15.54
N MET A 143 15.97 3.39 -16.63
CA MET A 143 15.57 4.79 -16.55
C MET A 143 14.21 4.86 -15.84
N TRP A 144 14.17 5.48 -14.67
CA TRP A 144 12.94 5.66 -13.92
C TRP A 144 12.47 7.12 -13.97
N LEU A 145 11.28 7.32 -14.53
CA LEU A 145 10.60 8.61 -14.56
C LEU A 145 9.39 8.53 -13.64
N TRP A 146 9.25 9.48 -12.71
CA TRP A 146 8.12 9.50 -11.81
C TRP A 146 7.51 10.88 -11.71
N ASN A 147 6.20 10.91 -11.50
CA ASN A 147 5.44 12.11 -11.17
C ASN A 147 4.76 11.90 -9.81
N ALA A 148 4.58 12.98 -9.06
CA ALA A 148 3.79 12.96 -7.83
C ALA A 148 2.83 14.14 -7.77
N ASN A 149 1.63 13.94 -7.22
CA ASN A 149 0.71 15.03 -6.95
C ASN A 149 1.12 15.76 -5.66
N ARG A 150 1.20 17.09 -5.68
CA ARG A 150 1.21 17.93 -4.48
C ARG A 150 -0.18 18.54 -4.34
N TYR A 151 -0.86 18.34 -3.22
CA TYR A 151 -1.99 19.20 -2.90
C TYR A 151 -1.45 20.60 -2.60
N VAL A 152 -1.88 21.59 -3.37
CA VAL A 152 -1.76 23.01 -3.00
C VAL A 152 -2.92 23.25 -2.03
N PHE A 153 -2.62 23.31 -0.72
CA PHE A 153 -3.57 23.90 0.22
C PHE A 153 -3.64 25.39 -0.09
N THR A 154 -4.70 25.84 -0.77
CA THR A 154 -5.08 27.25 -0.73
C THR A 154 -5.70 27.50 0.63
N SER A 155 -4.98 28.23 1.49
CA SER A 155 -5.47 28.79 2.74
C SER A 155 -6.63 29.74 2.51
#